data_AF-A0A2G6IE02-F1
#
_entry.id   AF-A0A2G6IE02-F1
#
_cell.length_a   1.000
_cell.length_b   1.000
_cell.length_c   1.000
_cell.angle_alpha   90.00
_cell.angle_beta   90.00
_cell.angle_gamma   90.00
#
_symmetry.space_group_name_H-M   'P 1'
#
loop_
_entity.id
_entity.type
_entity.pdbx_description
1 polymer ?
#
loop_
_entity_poly.entity_id
_entity_poly.type
_entity_poly.pdbx_seq_one_letter_code
_entity_poly.pdbx_strand_id
1 'polypeptide(L)'
;MDHRVLEIRYDTAAIPGGNPHDPADPHLLRFRDMAMQQIGAALGDDGLGAELGAVVEQNGVRLKFMVMDFDAAEARLGAALGRSGLGKPVEILRYWDDKALI
;
A
#
# COMPACT_ATOMS: atom_id res chain seq x y z
N MET A 1 -21.07 7.64 0.74
CA MET A 1 -20.31 8.27 -0.36
C MET A 1 -19.28 7.25 -0.77
N ASP A 2 -19.16 6.94 -2.05
CA ASP A 2 -18.15 5.97 -2.51
C ASP A 2 -16.77 6.60 -2.40
N HIS A 3 -15.85 5.91 -1.74
CA HIS A 3 -14.47 6.35 -1.62
C HIS A 3 -13.67 5.79 -2.80
N ARG A 4 -12.82 6.63 -3.39
CA ARG A 4 -11.81 6.16 -4.35
C ARG A 4 -10.74 5.46 -3.53
N VAL A 5 -10.54 4.17 -3.78
CA VAL A 5 -9.57 3.33 -3.09
C VAL A 5 -8.49 2.91 -4.05
N LEU A 6 -7.26 3.14 -3.64
CA LEU A 6 -6.07 2.63 -4.29
C LEU A 6 -5.52 1.49 -3.43
N GLU A 7 -5.41 0.31 -4.03
CA GLU A 7 -4.88 -0.89 -3.39
C GLU A 7 -3.55 -1.26 -4.04
N ILE A 8 -2.51 -1.38 -3.21
CA ILE A 8 -1.14 -1.69 -3.64
C ILE A 8 -0.79 -3.08 -3.13
N ARG A 9 -0.30 -3.93 -4.02
CA ARG A 9 0.13 -5.29 -3.69
C ARG A 9 1.63 -5.46 -3.91
N TYR A 10 2.30 -6.02 -2.91
CA TYR A 10 3.68 -6.49 -2.99
C TYR A 10 3.72 -8.02 -2.91
N ASP A 11 4.66 -8.64 -3.61
CA ASP A 11 4.93 -10.07 -3.49
C ASP A 11 5.75 -10.36 -2.23
N THR A 12 5.27 -11.27 -1.38
CA THR A 12 5.99 -11.69 -0.17
C THR A 12 7.32 -12.37 -0.48
N ALA A 13 7.44 -13.05 -1.63
CA ALA A 13 8.70 -13.66 -2.05
C ALA A 13 9.76 -12.63 -2.46
N ALA A 14 9.35 -11.41 -2.80
CA ALA A 14 10.26 -10.31 -3.14
C ALA A 14 10.72 -9.50 -1.91
N ILE A 15 10.14 -9.75 -0.73
CA ILE A 15 10.47 -9.04 0.51
C ILE A 15 11.69 -9.70 1.18
N PRO A 16 12.82 -8.99 1.36
CA PRO A 16 14.03 -9.57 1.91
C PRO A 16 13.84 -10.14 3.32
N GLY A 17 14.17 -11.42 3.50
CA GLY A 17 14.13 -12.10 4.79
C GLY A 17 12.74 -12.53 5.27
N GLY A 18 11.68 -12.28 4.50
CA GLY A 18 10.33 -12.73 4.83
C GLY A 18 10.07 -14.17 4.38
N ASN A 19 9.41 -14.95 5.24
CA ASN A 19 8.85 -16.25 4.85
C ASN A 19 7.47 -16.05 4.17
N PRO A 20 7.33 -16.27 2.85
CA PRO A 20 6.07 -16.03 2.15
C PRO A 20 4.93 -16.96 2.61
N HIS A 21 5.24 -18.07 3.27
CA HIS A 21 4.24 -19.03 3.74
C HIS A 21 3.73 -18.74 5.15
N ASP A 22 4.27 -17.72 5.84
CA ASP A 22 3.88 -17.36 7.19
C ASP A 22 3.39 -15.90 7.25
N PRO A 23 2.06 -15.65 7.25
CA PRO A 23 1.51 -14.30 7.38
C PRO A 23 1.85 -13.60 8.71
N ALA A 24 2.28 -14.35 9.72
CA ALA A 24 2.75 -13.81 11.00
C ALA A 24 4.26 -13.55 11.03
N ASP A 25 4.97 -13.76 9.91
CA ASP A 25 6.40 -13.51 9.79
C ASP A 25 6.74 -12.04 10.16
N PRO A 26 7.63 -11.81 11.14
CA PRO A 26 7.96 -10.46 11.59
C PRO A 26 8.56 -9.55 10.52
N HIS A 27 9.27 -10.09 9.52
CA HIS A 27 9.81 -9.30 8.41
C HIS A 27 8.70 -8.83 7.47
N LEU A 28 7.71 -9.68 7.19
CA LEU A 28 6.55 -9.31 6.39
C LEU A 28 5.68 -8.26 7.10
N LEU A 29 5.45 -8.42 8.40
CA LEU A 29 4.71 -7.45 9.21
C LEU A 29 5.44 -6.10 9.27
N ARG A 30 6.77 -6.12 9.47
CA ARG A 30 7.57 -4.90 9.50
C ARG A 30 7.59 -4.20 8.14
N PHE A 31 7.70 -4.96 7.06
CA PHE A 31 7.60 -4.40 5.71
C PHE A 31 6.24 -3.77 5.49
N ARG A 32 5.14 -4.46 5.85
CA ARG A 32 3.77 -3.93 5.77
C ARG A 32 3.67 -2.58 6.49
N ASP A 33 4.07 -2.51 7.75
CA ASP A 33 3.92 -1.30 8.56
C ASP A 33 4.76 -0.14 8.03
N MET A 34 6.00 -0.43 7.64
CA MET A 34 6.88 0.56 7.03
C MET A 34 6.34 1.07 5.69
N ALA A 35 5.89 0.16 4.81
CA ALA A 35 5.35 0.53 3.50
C ALA A 35 4.07 1.35 3.64
N MET A 36 3.19 0.96 4.58
CA MET A 36 1.97 1.68 4.90
C MET A 36 2.28 3.12 5.33
N GLN A 37 3.18 3.29 6.30
CA GLN A 37 3.57 4.61 6.82
C GLN A 37 4.23 5.49 5.75
N GLN A 38 5.16 4.94 4.97
CA GLN A 38 5.88 5.72 3.94
C GLN A 38 4.93 6.21 2.84
N ILE A 39 4.03 5.33 2.40
CA ILE A 39 3.06 5.65 1.35
C ILE A 39 1.97 6.59 1.88
N GLY A 40 1.48 6.32 3.10
CA GLY A 40 0.51 7.16 3.78
C GLY A 40 1.01 8.58 3.98
N ALA A 41 2.26 8.76 4.42
CA ALA A 41 2.90 10.08 4.52
C ALA A 41 3.00 10.76 3.14
N ALA A 42 3.43 10.04 2.10
CA ALA A 42 3.54 10.60 0.76
C ALA A 42 2.21 11.11 0.19
N LEU A 43 1.09 10.45 0.50
CA LEU A 43 -0.24 10.88 0.11
C LEU A 43 -0.80 11.98 1.03
N GLY A 44 -0.55 11.86 2.34
CA GLY A 44 -1.04 12.78 3.36
C GLY A 44 -0.41 14.17 3.28
N ASP A 45 0.90 14.27 3.05
CA ASP A 45 1.64 15.54 2.94
C ASP A 45 1.08 16.46 1.85
N ASP A 46 0.55 15.87 0.78
CA ASP A 46 -0.04 16.58 -0.36
C ASP A 46 -1.59 16.66 -0.28
N GLY A 47 -2.20 16.15 0.80
CA GLY A 47 -3.65 16.09 0.96
C GLY A 47 -4.37 15.19 -0.05
N LEU A 48 -3.65 14.22 -0.62
CA LEU A 48 -4.13 13.36 -1.71
C LEU A 48 -4.81 12.09 -1.23
N GLY A 49 -4.69 11.74 0.05
CA GLY A 49 -5.31 10.53 0.57
C GLY A 49 -5.00 10.24 2.03
N ALA A 50 -5.56 9.14 2.51
CA ALA A 50 -5.38 8.64 3.86
C ALA A 50 -5.25 7.11 3.88
N GLU A 51 -4.57 6.62 4.90
CA GLU A 51 -4.43 5.20 5.22
C GLU A 51 -5.79 4.57 5.56
N LEU A 52 -6.12 3.42 4.94
CA LEU A 52 -7.32 2.65 5.30
C LEU A 52 -6.98 1.35 6.05
N GLY A 53 -5.89 0.69 5.65
CA GLY A 53 -5.45 -0.52 6.32
C GLY A 53 -4.48 -1.33 5.48
N ALA A 54 -3.88 -2.32 6.12
CA ALA A 54 -2.91 -3.21 5.48
C ALA A 54 -3.05 -4.63 6.02
N VAL A 55 -2.85 -5.63 5.15
CA VAL A 55 -2.93 -7.04 5.50
C VAL A 55 -1.78 -7.81 4.85
N VAL A 56 -1.21 -8.77 5.59
CA VAL A 56 -0.30 -9.77 5.03
C VAL A 56 -1.13 -10.99 4.70
N GLU A 57 -1.13 -11.37 3.43
CA GLU A 57 -1.77 -12.57 2.90
C GLU A 57 -0.68 -13.54 2.43
N GLN A 58 -1.09 -14.79 2.21
CA GLN A 58 -0.18 -15.89 1.86
C GLN A 58 0.67 -15.63 0.60
N ASN A 59 0.23 -14.76 -0.30
CA ASN A 59 0.91 -14.44 -1.56
C ASN A 59 1.06 -12.93 -1.78
N GLY A 60 1.06 -12.14 -0.70
CA GLY A 60 1.30 -10.72 -0.86
C GLY A 60 1.01 -9.88 0.37
N VAL A 61 1.63 -8.71 0.41
CA VAL A 61 1.28 -7.64 1.33
C VAL A 61 0.37 -6.67 0.58
N ARG A 62 -0.83 -6.45 1.10
CA ARG A 62 -1.86 -5.59 0.50
C ARG A 62 -2.04 -4.35 1.37
N LEU A 63 -1.91 -3.18 0.75
CA LEU A 63 -2.04 -1.87 1.39
C LEU A 63 -3.21 -1.13 0.74
N LYS A 64 -4.07 -0.50 1.54
CA LYS A 64 -5.24 0.23 1.06
C LYS A 64 -5.18 1.69 1.49
N PHE A 65 -5.44 2.58 0.53
CA PHE A 65 -5.49 4.02 0.74
C PHE A 65 -6.77 4.58 0.14
N MET A 66 -7.44 5.45 0.87
CA MET A 66 -8.46 6.33 0.31
C MET A 66 -7.72 7.47 -0.38
N VAL A 67 -8.13 7.79 -1.61
CA VAL A 67 -7.50 8.85 -2.39
C VAL A 67 -8.53 9.88 -2.84
N MET A 68 -8.10 11.12 -2.96
CA MET A 68 -8.94 12.21 -3.45
C MET A 68 -9.02 12.20 -4.98
N ASP A 69 -7.92 11.83 -5.64
CA ASP A 69 -7.80 11.73 -7.09
C ASP A 69 -6.81 10.61 -7.44
N PHE A 70 -7.19 9.72 -8.37
CA PHE A 70 -6.37 8.56 -8.71
C PHE A 70 -5.08 8.94 -9.43
N ASP A 71 -5.15 9.84 -10.39
CA ASP A 71 -4.01 10.16 -11.24
C ASP A 71 -2.98 10.98 -10.46
N ALA A 72 -3.44 11.93 -9.63
CA ALA A 72 -2.56 12.67 -8.72
C ALA A 72 -1.90 11.75 -7.69
N ALA A 73 -2.68 10.84 -7.08
CA ALA A 73 -2.14 9.86 -6.12
C ALA A 73 -1.08 8.97 -6.78
N GLU A 74 -1.36 8.39 -7.95
CA GLU A 74 -0.39 7.52 -8.62
C GLU A 74 0.88 8.24 -9.09
N ALA A 75 0.76 9.48 -9.58
CA ALA A 75 1.93 10.27 -9.92
C ALA A 75 2.82 10.51 -8.69
N ARG A 76 2.21 10.82 -7.54
CA ARG A 76 2.93 11.03 -6.28
C ARG A 76 3.55 9.74 -5.76
N LEU A 77 2.83 8.62 -5.85
CA LEU A 77 3.30 7.28 -5.50
C LEU A 77 4.47 6.85 -6.37
N GLY A 78 4.39 7.04 -7.69
CA GLY A 78 5.48 6.72 -8.61
C GLY A 78 6.77 7.45 -8.24
N ALA A 79 6.67 8.73 -7.89
CA ALA A 79 7.81 9.52 -7.41
C ALA A 79 8.33 9.07 -6.03
N ALA A 80 7.43 8.68 -5.11
CA ALA A 80 7.79 8.20 -3.78
C ALA A 80 8.46 6.83 -3.83
N LEU A 81 7.85 5.87 -4.54
CA LEU A 81 8.33 4.49 -4.68
C LEU A 81 9.68 4.43 -5.39
N GLY A 82 9.88 5.25 -6.43
CA GLY A 82 11.17 5.34 -7.13
C GLY A 82 12.33 5.84 -6.27
N ARG A 83 12.04 6.50 -5.14
CA ARG A 83 13.05 6.92 -4.15
C ARG A 83 13.09 6.01 -2.90
N SER A 84 12.08 5.17 -2.72
CA SER A 84 11.96 4.27 -1.58
C SER A 84 12.78 2.99 -1.79
N GLY A 85 13.21 2.37 -0.69
CA GLY A 85 13.78 1.03 -0.69
C GLY A 85 12.75 -0.09 -0.75
N LEU A 86 11.46 0.21 -0.97
CA LEU A 86 10.34 -0.76 -0.89
C LEU A 86 10.27 -1.72 -2.08
N GLY A 87 11.04 -1.46 -3.15
CA GLY A 87 10.93 -2.20 -4.40
C GLY A 87 9.69 -1.81 -5.21
N LYS A 88 9.43 -2.54 -6.30
CA LYS A 88 8.25 -2.30 -7.14
C LYS A 88 7.07 -3.15 -6.67
N PRO A 89 5.87 -2.58 -6.52
CA PRO A 89 4.67 -3.38 -6.31
C PRO A 89 4.39 -4.25 -7.54
N VAL A 90 3.75 -5.40 -7.31
CA VAL A 90 3.32 -6.29 -8.40
C VAL A 90 2.02 -5.83 -9.03
N GLU A 91 1.19 -5.11 -8.27
CA GLU A 91 -0.11 -4.66 -8.73
C GLU A 91 -0.52 -3.37 -8.02
N ILE A 92 -1.20 -2.47 -8.75
CA ILE A 92 -1.89 -1.31 -8.22
C ILE A 92 -3.31 -1.34 -8.81
N LEU A 93 -4.32 -1.41 -7.95
CA LEU A 93 -5.74 -1.46 -8.33
C LEU A 93 -6.44 -0.16 -7.94
N ARG A 94 -7.32 0.31 -8.84
CA ARG A 94 -8.22 1.44 -8.62
C ARG A 94 -9.64 0.93 -8.52
N TYR A 95 -10.35 1.22 -7.43
CA TYR A 95 -11.77 0.89 -7.31
C TYR A 95 -12.52 1.88 -6.42
N TRP A 96 -13.84 1.80 -6.47
CA TRP A 96 -14.74 2.59 -5.63
C TRP A 96 -15.29 1.66 -4.56
N ASP A 97 -15.21 2.09 -3.30
CA ASP A 97 -15.66 1.31 -2.14
C ASP A 97 -16.55 2.17 -1.25
N ASP A 98 -17.81 1.75 -1.10
CA ASP A 98 -18.84 2.41 -0.30
C ASP A 98 -18.66 2.16 1.21
N LYS A 99 -17.75 1.25 1.58
CA LYS A 99 -17.45 0.82 2.96
C LYS A 99 -16.02 1.12 3.40
N ALA A 100 -15.27 1.91 2.65
CA ALA A 100 -13.86 2.17 2.97
C ALA A 100 -13.65 2.93 4.31
N LEU A 101 -14.65 3.65 4.81
CA LEU A 101 -14.64 4.28 6.13
C LEU A 101 -15.28 3.33 7.16
N ILE A 102 -14.47 2.49 7.82
CA ILE A 102 -14.86 1.80 9.06
C ILE A 102 -13.79 2.07 10.12
#